data_AF-A0A838SCF5-F1
#
_entry.id   AF-A0A838SCF5-F1
#
_cell.length_a   1.000
_cell.length_b   1.000
_cell.length_c   1.000
_cell.angle_alpha   90.00
_cell.angle_beta   90.00
_cell.angle_gamma   90.00
#
_symmetry.space_group_name_H-M   'P 1'
#
loop_
_entity.id
_entity.type
_entity.pdbx_description
1 polymer ?
#
loop_
_entity_poly.entity_id
_entity_poly.type
_entity_poly.pdbx_seq_one_letter_code
_entity_poly.pdbx_strand_id
1 'polypeptide(L)' 'MTPIEAQTFCTKYTKESGSNFYYSFLFLPQQRRDAMYTIYAFCKMVDSAVDEPVPG' A
#
# COMPACT_ATOMS: atom_id res chain seq x y z
N MET A 1 14.58 -1.74 10.22
CA MET A 1 13.66 -0.80 9.57
C MET A 1 13.08 0.12 10.64
N THR A 2 13.32 1.41 10.54
CA THR A 2 12.71 2.43 11.42
C THR A 2 11.26 2.72 10.98
N PRO A 3 10.42 3.35 11.82
CA PRO A 3 9.06 3.72 11.43
C PRO A 3 9.00 4.63 10.19
N ILE A 4 9.99 5.51 10.02
CA ILE A 4 10.07 6.42 8.87
C ILE A 4 10.40 5.65 7.59
N GLU A 5 11.35 4.71 7.67
CA GLU A 5 11.68 3.81 6.55
C GLU A 5 10.47 2.95 6.16
N ALA A 6 9.75 2.41 7.15
CA ALA A 6 8.53 1.62 6.91
C ALA A 6 7.43 2.43 6.22
N GLN A 7 7.19 3.65 6.69
CA GLN A 7 6.19 4.55 6.09
C GLN A 7 6.56 4.90 4.64
N THR A 8 7.84 5.15 4.39
CA THR A 8 8.36 5.47 3.05
C THR A 8 8.15 4.29 2.09
N PHE A 9 8.46 3.07 2.54
CA PHE A 9 8.20 1.85 1.79
C PHE A 9 6.70 1.69 1.45
N CYS A 10 5.81 1.78 2.45
CA CYS A 10 4.37 1.62 2.23
C CYS A 10 3.80 2.67 1.26
N THR A 11 4.28 3.91 1.38
CA THR A 11 3.91 5.00 0.47
C THR A 11 4.35 4.71 -0.96
N LYS A 12 5.59 4.27 -1.15
CA LYS A 12 6.13 3.92 -2.47
C LYS A 12 5.35 2.75 -3.09
N TYR A 13 5.21 1.66 -2.35
CA TYR A 13 4.50 0.45 -2.79
C TYR A 13 3.05 0.76 -3.18
N THR A 14 2.34 1.56 -2.38
CA THR A 14 0.95 1.95 -2.68
C THR A 14 0.85 2.74 -3.97
N LYS A 15 1.75 3.71 -4.18
CA LYS A 15 1.80 4.53 -5.42
C LYS A 15 2.15 3.71 -6.66
N GLU A 16 3.05 2.75 -6.53
CA GLU A 16 3.50 1.88 -7.63
C GLU A 16 2.48 0.79 -7.97
N SER A 17 1.54 0.47 -7.07
CA SER A 17 0.52 -0.57 -7.30
C SER A 17 -0.43 -0.27 -8.47
N GLY A 18 -0.48 0.97 -8.99
CA GLY A 18 -1.31 1.35 -10.14
C GLY A 18 -2.82 1.28 -9.91
N SER A 19 -3.28 1.01 -8.68
CA SER A 19 -4.69 0.83 -8.36
C SER A 19 -5.45 2.16 -8.27
N ASN A 20 -6.69 2.17 -8.75
CA ASN A 20 -7.63 3.29 -8.58
C ASN A 20 -7.86 3.66 -7.10
N PHE A 21 -7.60 2.73 -6.19
CA PHE A 21 -7.76 2.93 -4.74
C PHE A 21 -6.81 3.98 -4.16
N TYR A 22 -5.62 4.18 -4.76
CA TYR A 22 -4.71 5.26 -4.38
C TYR A 22 -5.39 6.64 -4.47
N TYR A 23 -6.19 6.87 -5.52
CA TYR A 23 -6.86 8.15 -5.74
C TYR A 23 -7.94 8.42 -4.69
N SER A 24 -8.56 7.39 -4.12
CA SER A 24 -9.57 7.52 -3.06
C SER A 24 -9.04 8.21 -1.80
N PHE A 25 -7.71 8.25 -1.60
CA PHE A 25 -7.09 8.86 -0.43
C PHE A 25 -6.69 10.31 -0.63
N LEU A 26 -6.66 10.84 -1.86
CA LEU A 26 -6.09 12.17 -2.15
C LEU A 26 -6.74 13.30 -1.33
N PHE A 27 -8.02 13.18 -0.99
CA PHE A 27 -8.75 14.19 -0.24
C PHE A 27 -8.61 14.08 1.30
N LEU A 28 -7.94 13.04 1.81
CA LEU A 28 -7.70 12.91 3.25
C LEU A 28 -6.56 13.84 3.69
N PRO A 29 -6.58 14.34 4.95
CA PRO A 29 -5.42 14.99 5.56
C PRO A 29 -4.18 14.09 5.52
N GLN A 30 -2.99 14.68 5.43
CA GLN A 30 -1.72 13.97 5.22
C GLN A 30 -1.54 12.78 6.17
N GLN A 31 -1.72 12.98 7.48
CA GLN A 31 -1.56 11.93 8.47
C GLN A 31 -2.50 10.73 8.26
N ARG A 32 -3.73 10.98 7.79
CA ARG A 32 -4.69 9.92 7.47
C ARG A 32 -4.33 9.22 6.17
N ARG A 33 -3.83 9.94 5.15
CA ARG A 33 -3.31 9.32 3.92
C ARG A 33 -2.16 8.38 4.22
N ASP A 34 -1.22 8.81 5.06
CA ASP A 34 -0.06 8.01 5.45
C ASP A 34 -0.49 6.71 6.13
N ALA A 35 -1.46 6.77 7.06
CA ALA A 35 -2.04 5.58 7.66
C ALA A 35 -2.72 4.66 6.63
N MET A 36 -3.44 5.23 5.65
CA MET A 36 -4.08 4.45 4.59
C MET A 36 -3.07 3.74 3.68
N TYR A 37 -1.92 4.36 3.37
CA TYR A 37 -0.86 3.70 2.59
C TYR A 37 -0.30 2.47 3.32
N THR A 38 -0.14 2.54 4.64
CA THR A 38 0.32 1.39 5.44
C THR A 38 -0.70 0.25 5.42
N ILE A 39 -1.99 0.57 5.63
CA ILE A 39 -3.07 -0.43 5.57
C ILE A 39 -3.16 -1.06 4.18
N TYR A 40 -3.14 -0.24 3.14
CA TYR A 40 -3.22 -0.71 1.77
C TYR A 40 -2.04 -1.62 1.39
N ALA A 41 -0.81 -1.20 1.70
CA ALA A 41 0.38 -1.99 1.42
C ALA A 41 0.31 -3.36 2.11
N PHE A 42 -0.13 -3.41 3.37
CA PHE A 42 -0.34 -4.67 4.08
C PHE A 42 -1.35 -5.57 3.36
N CYS A 43 -2.55 -5.06 3.09
CA CYS A 43 -3.60 -5.85 2.43
C CYS A 43 -3.13 -6.37 1.07
N LYS A 44 -2.47 -5.51 0.28
CA LYS A 44 -2.03 -5.88 -1.07
C LYS A 44 -0.90 -6.91 -1.06
N MET A 45 0.02 -6.87 -0.10
CA MET A 45 1.04 -7.91 0.05
C MET A 45 0.42 -9.27 0.44
N VAL A 46 -0.59 -9.27 1.31
CA VAL A 46 -1.30 -10.50 1.69
C VAL A 46 -2.06 -11.09 0.50
N ASP A 47 -2.79 -10.24 -0.22
CA ASP A 47 -3.51 -10.55 -1.46
C ASP A 47 -2.55 -11.16 -2.52
N SER A 48 -1.44 -10.50 -2.80
CA SER A 48 -0.43 -11.02 -3.74
C SER A 48 0.20 -12.35 -3.32
N ALA A 49 0.33 -12.62 -2.02
CA ALA A 49 0.86 -13.89 -1.54
C ALA A 49 -0.09 -15.09 -1.77
N VAL A 50 -1.38 -14.83 -1.99
CA VAL A 50 -2.40 -15.87 -2.23
C VAL A 50 -2.90 -15.88 -3.68
N ASP A 51 -2.80 -14.76 -4.39
CA ASP A 51 -3.34 -14.59 -5.75
C ASP A 51 -2.41 -15.09 -6.86
N GLU A 52 -1.11 -15.28 -6.63
CA GLU A 52 -0.22 -15.86 -7.65
C GLU A 52 -0.56 -17.35 -7.88
N PRO A 53 -1.13 -17.73 -9.04
CA PRO A 53 -1.41 -19.13 -9.30
C PRO A 53 -0.09 -19.89 -9.48
N VAL A 54 -0.01 -21.08 -8.89
CA VAL A 54 1.08 -22.02 -9.15
C VAL A 54 1.18 -22.24 -10.67
N PRO A 55 2.37 -22.12 -11.30
CA PRO A 55 2.50 -22.42 -12.72
C PRO A 55 2.01 -23.84 -12.96
N GLY A 56 0.96 -23.97 -13.78
CA GLY A 56 0.45 -25.25 -14.28
C GLY A 56 1.29 -25.78 -15.44
#